data_AF-A0A2V5RLY5-F1
#
_entry.id   AF-A0A2V5RLY5-F1
#
_cell.length_a   1.000
_cell.length_b   1.000
_cell.length_c   1.000
_cell.angle_alpha   90.00
_cell.angle_beta   90.00
_cell.angle_gamma   90.00
#
_symmetry.space_group_name_H-M   'P 1'
#
loop_
_entity.id
_entity.type
_entity.pdbx_description
1 polymer ?
#
loop_
_entity_poly.entity_id
_entity_poly.type
_entity_poly.pdbx_seq_one_letter_code
_entity_poly.pdbx_strand_id
1 'polypeptide(L)'
;MFRSAYRVVLLDAGHFCQTFCLVATWLGLAPFCTAALKDTVIEKDLGIDGIHKSVLYVAGVGLPATSVRAKRQFSRSADRPAEGPNKDEA
;
A
#
# COMPACT_ATOMS: atom_id res chain seq x y z
N MET A 1 -4.64 31.92 17.59
CA MET A 1 -4.56 31.87 16.11
C MET A 1 -3.88 30.59 15.60
N PHE A 2 -2.74 30.16 16.16
CA PHE A 2 -1.99 28.97 15.69
C PHE A 2 -2.76 27.62 15.76
N ARG A 3 -3.61 27.42 16.78
CA ARG A 3 -4.29 26.13 17.02
C ARG A 3 -5.34 25.77 15.95
N SER A 4 -5.98 26.76 15.34
CA SER A 4 -6.98 26.52 14.28
C SER A 4 -6.33 26.22 12.94
N ALA A 5 -5.20 26.87 12.63
CA ALA A 5 -4.42 26.59 11.43
C ALA A 5 -3.94 25.14 11.40
N TYR A 6 -3.47 24.60 12.53
CA TYR A 6 -3.07 23.20 12.64
C TYR A 6 -4.23 22.23 12.34
N ARG A 7 -5.45 22.52 12.81
CA ARG A 7 -6.62 21.67 12.54
C ARG A 7 -7.00 21.69 11.07
N VAL A 8 -6.92 22.85 10.41
CA VAL A 8 -7.19 22.98 8.97
C VAL A 8 -6.18 22.16 8.17
N VAL A 9 -4.88 22.29 8.48
CA VAL A 9 -3.82 21.51 7.83
C VAL A 9 -4.03 20.00 8.00
N LEU A 10 -4.46 19.56 9.18
CA LEU A 10 -4.74 18.14 9.43
C LEU A 10 -5.97 17.64 8.66
N LEU A 11 -7.00 18.48 8.48
CA LEU A 11 -8.16 18.17 7.65
C LEU A 11 -7.80 18.07 6.17
N ASP A 12 -6.99 19.01 5.66
CA ASP A 12 -6.52 18.99 4.27
C ASP A 12 -5.65 17.75 3.99
N ALA A 13 -4.79 17.37 4.94
CA ALA A 13 -4.02 16.13 4.88
C ALA A 13 -4.93 14.88 4.79
N GLY A 14 -6.02 14.85 5.57
CA GLY A 14 -7.02 13.78 5.52
C GLY A 14 -7.73 13.69 4.18
N HIS A 15 -8.19 14.82 3.64
CA HIS A 15 -8.79 14.87 2.30
C HIS A 15 -7.81 14.37 1.23
N PHE A 16 -6.54 14.76 1.29
CA PHE A 16 -5.54 14.30 0.33
C PHE A 16 -5.33 12.79 0.40
N CYS A 17 -5.21 12.21 1.61
CA CYS A 17 -5.09 10.76 1.75
C CYS A 17 -6.33 10.03 1.22
N GLN A 18 -7.54 10.59 1.39
CA GLN A 18 -8.76 10.01 0.81
C GLN A 18 -8.69 9.98 -0.73
N THR A 19 -8.35 11.11 -1.36
CA THR A 19 -8.18 11.17 -2.82
C THR A 19 -7.12 10.19 -3.29
N PHE A 20 -5.97 10.13 -2.61
CA PHE A 20 -4.90 9.18 -2.90
C PHE A 20 -5.39 7.73 -2.84
N CYS A 21 -6.12 7.36 -1.78
CA CYS A 21 -6.68 6.02 -1.64
C CYS A 21 -7.67 5.68 -2.76
N LEU A 22 -8.54 6.62 -3.15
CA LEU A 22 -9.50 6.41 -4.23
C LEU A 22 -8.80 6.24 -5.59
N VAL A 23 -7.81 7.08 -5.89
CA VAL A 23 -7.04 7.00 -7.15
C VAL A 23 -6.21 5.72 -7.20
N ALA A 24 -5.53 5.36 -6.12
CA ALA A 24 -4.75 4.12 -6.04
C ALA A 24 -5.65 2.88 -6.23
N THR A 25 -6.82 2.87 -5.58
CA THR A 25 -7.79 1.77 -5.73
C THR A 25 -8.34 1.71 -7.16
N TRP A 26 -8.61 2.86 -7.78
CA TRP A 26 -9.06 2.95 -9.17
C TRP A 26 -8.00 2.41 -10.15
N LEU A 27 -6.72 2.62 -9.87
CA LEU A 27 -5.59 2.06 -10.62
C LEU A 27 -5.33 0.56 -10.32
N GLY A 28 -6.16 -0.08 -9.48
CA GLY A 28 -5.99 -1.48 -9.09
C GLY A 28 -4.81 -1.72 -8.14
N LEU A 29 -4.33 -0.68 -7.48
CA LEU A 29 -3.27 -0.75 -6.48
C LEU A 29 -3.85 -0.78 -5.05
N ALA A 30 -3.04 -1.20 -4.10
CA ALA A 30 -3.36 -1.20 -2.67
C ALA A 30 -2.68 0.00 -1.98
N PRO A 31 -3.43 1.06 -1.63
CA PRO A 31 -2.89 2.19 -0.88
C PRO A 31 -2.75 1.87 0.62
N PHE A 32 -1.82 2.55 1.29
CA PHE A 32 -1.75 2.67 2.74
C PHE A 32 -1.37 4.11 3.13
N CYS A 33 -1.99 4.65 4.19
CA CYS A 33 -1.58 5.90 4.82
C CYS A 33 -1.38 5.65 6.32
N THR A 34 -0.36 6.25 6.93
CA THR A 34 -0.15 6.23 8.38
C THR A 34 0.36 7.57 8.88
N ALA A 35 -0.21 8.03 10.00
CA ALA A 35 0.31 9.14 10.79
C ALA A 35 1.12 8.65 12.01
N ALA A 36 1.21 7.32 12.22
CA ALA A 36 2.09 6.73 13.22
C ALA A 36 3.50 6.62 12.64
N LEU A 37 4.27 7.69 12.82
CA LEU A 37 5.60 7.89 12.27
C LEU A 37 6.59 8.10 13.41
N LYS A 38 7.86 7.77 13.17
CA LYS A 38 8.96 8.27 14.02
C LYS A 38 9.60 9.45 13.31
N ASP A 39 9.11 10.65 13.64
CA ASP A 39 9.44 11.90 12.94
C ASP A 39 10.96 12.11 12.80
N THR A 40 11.70 11.87 13.88
CA THR A 40 13.18 11.95 13.94
C THR A 40 13.95 11.13 12.90
N VAL A 41 13.42 10.01 12.40
CA VAL A 41 14.11 9.18 11.39
C VAL A 41 13.83 9.72 9.98
N ILE A 42 12.60 10.18 9.74
CA ILE A 42 12.16 10.69 8.45
C ILE A 42 12.73 12.09 8.19
N GLU A 43 12.78 12.92 9.23
CA GLU A 43 13.36 14.27 9.18
C GLU A 43 14.85 14.24 8.81
N LYS A 44 15.60 13.25 9.31
CA LYS A 44 17.01 13.08 8.98
C LYS A 44 17.22 12.62 7.53
N ASP A 45 16.39 11.72 7.02
CA ASP A 45 16.47 11.23 5.64
C ASP A 45 15.99 12.26 4.60
N LEU A 46 15.01 13.11 4.96
CA LEU A 46 14.51 14.17 4.07
C LEU A 46 15.20 15.54 4.27
N GLY A 47 16.12 15.66 5.24
CA GLY A 47 16.83 16.91 5.54
C GLY A 47 15.92 18.04 6.03
N ILE A 48 14.89 17.69 6.79
CA ILE A 48 13.87 18.63 7.29
C ILE A 48 14.22 19.05 8.72
N ASP A 49 14.02 20.32 9.05
CA ASP A 49 14.40 20.90 10.35
C ASP A 49 13.46 20.53 11.53
N GLY A 50 12.29 19.94 11.25
CA GLY A 50 11.27 19.57 12.23
C GLY A 50 10.56 20.75 12.90
N ILE A 51 10.94 22.00 12.59
CA ILE A 51 10.48 23.23 13.27
C ILE A 51 9.70 24.15 12.33
N HIS A 52 10.14 24.33 11.07
CA HIS A 52 9.39 25.05 10.04
C HIS A 52 8.63 24.11 9.10
N LYS A 53 9.07 22.86 9.02
CA LYS A 53 8.44 21.81 8.22
C LYS A 53 8.37 20.55 9.08
N SER A 54 7.17 20.01 9.26
CA SER A 54 6.96 18.75 10.01
C SER A 54 6.27 17.75 9.11
N VAL A 55 6.59 16.47 9.31
CA VAL A 55 5.93 15.36 8.62
C VAL A 55 4.54 15.17 9.25
N LEU A 56 3.48 15.15 8.43
CA LEU A 56 2.10 15.00 8.91
C LEU A 56 1.62 13.55 8.85
N TYR A 57 1.96 12.86 7.77
CA TYR A 57 1.65 11.46 7.53
C TYR A 57 2.54 10.94 6.40
N VAL A 58 2.62 9.62 6.25
CA VAL A 58 3.22 8.93 5.11
C VAL A 58 2.11 8.19 4.38
N ALA A 59 2.12 8.27 3.05
CA ALA A 59 1.28 7.48 2.19
C ALA A 59 2.14 6.69 1.21
N GLY A 60 1.77 5.44 0.97
CA GLY A 60 2.41 4.58 -0.01
C GLY A 60 1.39 3.69 -0.71
N VAL A 61 1.84 3.06 -1.79
CA VAL A 61 0.98 2.25 -2.65
C VAL A 61 1.76 1.03 -3.14
N GLY A 62 1.09 -0.11 -3.22
CA GLY A 62 1.70 -1.36 -3.64
C GLY A 62 0.76 -2.25 -4.44
N LEU A 63 1.24 -3.43 -4.83
CA LEU A 63 0.41 -4.42 -5.50
C LEU A 63 -0.51 -5.11 -4.48
N PRO A 64 -1.81 -5.29 -4.78
CA PRO A 64 -2.71 -6.04 -3.92
C PRO A 64 -2.22 -7.49 -3.74
N ALA A 65 -2.28 -8.03 -2.53
CA ALA A 65 -1.81 -9.40 -2.23
C ALA A 65 -2.49 -10.48 -3.10
N THR A 66 -3.72 -10.24 -3.55
CA THR A 66 -4.45 -11.12 -4.48
C THR A 66 -3.76 -11.24 -5.85
N SER A 67 -3.12 -10.18 -6.35
CA SER A 67 -2.40 -10.21 -7.64
C SER A 67 -1.20 -11.17 -7.62
N VAL A 68 -0.51 -11.28 -6.48
CA VAL A 68 0.64 -12.17 -6.29
C VAL A 68 0.19 -13.61 -6.03
N ARG A 69 -0.92 -13.80 -5.30
CA ARG A 69 -1.46 -15.14 -5.02
C ARG A 69 -2.07 -15.80 -6.26
N ALA A 70 -2.79 -15.05 -7.10
CA ALA A 70 -3.33 -15.56 -8.36
C ALA A 70 -2.22 -16.03 -9.32
N LYS A 71 -1.11 -15.30 -9.38
CA LYS A 71 0.04 -15.65 -10.24
C LYS A 71 0.79 -16.92 -9.77
N ARG A 72 0.82 -17.19 -8.46
CA ARG A 72 1.41 -18.42 -7.89
C ARG A 72 0.50 -19.65 -8.01
N GLN A 73 -0.81 -19.46 -8.09
CA GLN A 73 -1.76 -20.57 -8.21
C GLN A 73 -1.88 -21.05 -9.66
N PHE A 74 -1.76 -20.13 -10.63
CA PHE A 74 -1.77 -20.48 -12.06
C PHE A 74 -0.54 -21.29 -12.49
N SER A 75 0.65 -20.98 -11.97
CA SER A 75 1.88 -21.73 -12.25
C SER A 75 1.93 -23.12 -11.59
N ARG A 76 1.09 -23.39 -10.57
CA ARG A 76 0.98 -24.69 -9.92
C ARG A 76 0.03 -25.67 -10.64
N SER A 77 -0.88 -25.17 -11.47
CA SER A 77 -1.82 -26.00 -12.24
C SER A 77 -1.26 -26.50 -13.56
N ALA A 78 -0.14 -25.96 -14.05
CA ALA A 78 0.50 -26.36 -15.31
C ALA A 78 1.47 -27.55 -15.15
N ASP A 79 1.75 -28.00 -13.93
CA ASP A 79 2.71 -29.07 -13.62
C ASP A 79 2.02 -30.32 -13.07
N ARG A 80 0.88 -30.71 -13.68
CA ARG A 80 0.28 -32.03 -13.42
C ARG A 80 0.71 -32.97 -14.54
N PRO A 81 1.54 -34.00 -14.28
CA PRO A 81 1.82 -35.01 -15.28
C PRO A 81 0.52 -35.77 -15.61
N ALA A 82 0.30 -36.01 -16.90
CA ALA A 82 -0.82 -36.80 -17.39
C ALA A 82 -0.66 -38.25 -16.92
N GLU A 83 -1.54 -38.66 -16.00
CA GLU A 83 -1.71 -40.05 -15.61
C GLU A 83 -2.33 -40.80 -16.80
N GLY A 84 -1.51 -41.59 -17.48
CA GLY A 84 -1.91 -42.40 -18.63
C GLY A 84 -2.90 -43.50 -18.24
N PRO A 85 -3.69 -44.04 -19.19
CA PRO A 85 -4.73 -45.01 -18.88
C PRO A 85 -4.11 -46.35 -18.50
N ASN A 86 -4.33 -46.78 -17.25
CA ASN A 86 -3.98 -48.14 -16.83
C ASN A 86 -4.95 -49.12 -17.50
N LYS A 87 -4.42 -49.90 -18.45
CA LYS A 87 -5.02 -51.17 -18.87
C LYS A 87 -4.63 -52.18 -17.81
N ASP A 88 -5.60 -52.79 -17.13
CA ASP A 88 -5.66 -54.20 -16.74
C ASP A 88 -6.72 -54.43 -15.65
N GLU A 89 -7.38 -55.59 -15.73
CA GLU A 89 -8.47 -56.15 -14.90
C GLU A 89 -9.89 -55.65 -15.23
N ALA A 90 -10.82 -56.44 -15.78
CA ALA A 90 -10.89 -57.86 -16.14
C ALA A 90 -12.01 -58.06 -17.19
#